data_AF-A0A2V8B4E9-F1
#
_entry.id   AF-A0A2V8B4E9-F1
#
_cell.length_a   1.000
_cell.length_b   1.000
_cell.length_c   1.000
_cell.angle_alpha   90.00
_cell.angle_beta   90.00
_cell.angle_gamma   90.00
#
_symmetry.space_group_name_H-M   'P 1'
#
loop_
_entity.id
_entity.type
_entity.pdbx_description
1 polymer ?
#
loop_
_entity_poly.entity_id
_entity_poly.type
_entity_poly.pdbx_seq_one_letter_code
_entity_poly.pdbx_strand_id
1 'polypeptide(L)'
;MIENQKASNADWELTNPALEREIEGYASATSVNRGDAIEVFVSSRDPRYTIEIFRMGWYNGHGARRVTEPLEQHGIVQEMPAHDPATGLIECRWKDPVRILTKGEDGAWTSGVYLARLT
;
A
#
# COMPACT_ATOMS: atom_id res chain seq x y z
N MET A 1 13.55 20.09 -9.61
CA MET A 1 12.72 20.48 -8.44
C MET A 1 13.16 19.65 -7.24
N ILE A 2 13.23 20.22 -6.04
CA ILE A 2 13.68 19.52 -4.83
C ILE A 2 12.47 18.85 -4.17
N GLU A 3 12.53 17.52 -3.98
CA GLU A 3 11.41 16.70 -3.48
C GLU A 3 10.77 17.23 -2.18
N ASN A 4 11.56 17.75 -1.25
CA ASN A 4 11.08 18.25 0.04
C ASN A 4 10.28 19.57 -0.03
N GLN A 5 10.20 20.21 -1.19
CA GLN A 5 9.40 21.43 -1.39
C GLN A 5 7.99 21.15 -1.92
N LYS A 6 7.67 19.90 -2.26
CA LYS A 6 6.33 19.58 -2.76
C LYS A 6 5.31 19.52 -1.60
N ALA A 7 4.03 19.73 -1.91
CA ALA A 7 2.94 19.72 -0.94
C ALA A 7 2.94 18.46 -0.06
N SER A 8 2.76 18.66 1.24
CA SER A 8 2.67 17.64 2.29
C SER A 8 1.22 17.18 2.52
N ASN A 9 1.06 16.01 3.12
CA ASN A 9 -0.22 15.54 3.63
C ASN A 9 -0.06 15.17 5.11
N ALA A 10 -0.78 15.84 6.00
CA ALA A 10 -0.77 15.52 7.44
C ALA A 10 -1.57 14.25 7.77
N ASP A 11 -2.55 13.93 6.94
CA ASP A 11 -3.56 12.91 7.23
C ASP A 11 -3.13 11.54 6.69
N TRP A 12 -1.87 11.12 6.90
CA TRP A 12 -1.39 9.79 6.48
C TRP A 12 -1.51 8.74 7.58
N GLU A 13 -1.57 9.18 8.84
CA GLU A 13 -1.71 8.31 10.01
C GLU A 13 -3.10 7.66 10.05
N LEU A 14 -3.18 6.47 10.64
CA LEU A 14 -4.44 5.77 10.87
C LEU A 14 -5.13 6.34 12.10
N THR A 15 -6.36 6.82 11.95
CA THR A 15 -7.19 7.30 13.06
C THR A 15 -8.23 6.27 13.53
N ASN A 16 -8.52 5.28 12.69
CA ASN A 16 -9.42 4.15 12.98
C ASN A 16 -8.78 2.85 12.46
N PRO A 17 -7.88 2.21 13.23
CA PRO A 17 -7.18 1.01 12.79
C PRO A 17 -8.13 -0.19 12.71
N ALA A 18 -7.91 -1.07 11.73
CA ALA A 18 -8.55 -2.38 11.68
C ALA A 18 -7.98 -3.29 12.79
N LEU A 19 -8.82 -3.69 13.75
CA LEU A 19 -8.43 -4.49 14.91
C LEU A 19 -8.96 -5.92 14.85
N GLU A 20 -9.97 -6.17 14.02
CA GLU A 20 -10.68 -7.45 13.92
C GLU A 20 -10.65 -8.01 12.50
N ARG A 21 -9.61 -7.67 11.73
CA ARG A 21 -9.38 -8.12 10.34
C ARG A 21 -10.47 -7.64 9.37
N GLU A 22 -10.90 -6.41 9.56
CA GLU A 22 -11.80 -5.69 8.67
C GLU A 22 -11.15 -5.50 7.30
N ILE A 23 -9.88 -5.09 7.30
CA ILE A 23 -9.03 -4.98 6.12
C ILE A 23 -7.57 -5.35 6.45
N GLU A 24 -6.94 -6.10 5.55
CA GLU A 24 -5.56 -6.57 5.67
C GLU A 24 -4.90 -6.52 4.30
N GLY A 25 -3.59 -6.29 4.23
CA GLY A 25 -2.88 -6.28 2.96
C GLY A 25 -1.39 -6.54 3.07
N TYR A 26 -0.80 -7.01 1.98
CA TYR A 26 0.63 -7.20 1.84
C TYR A 26 1.10 -6.88 0.41
N ALA A 27 2.38 -6.59 0.26
CA ALA A 27 3.00 -6.36 -1.04
C ALA A 27 3.71 -7.62 -1.56
N SER A 28 3.71 -7.79 -2.88
CA SER A 28 4.45 -8.84 -3.62
C SER A 28 5.95 -8.87 -3.34
N ALA A 29 6.55 -7.74 -2.98
CA ALA A 29 7.97 -7.61 -2.69
C ALA A 29 8.22 -6.54 -1.63
N THR A 30 9.36 -6.64 -0.93
CA THR A 30 9.80 -5.63 0.04
C THR A 30 10.38 -4.38 -0.62
N SER A 31 10.82 -4.48 -1.88
CA SER A 31 11.40 -3.38 -2.66
C SER A 31 11.30 -3.66 -4.16
N VAL A 32 11.16 -2.61 -4.95
CA VAL A 32 11.18 -2.65 -6.43
C VAL A 32 12.08 -1.54 -6.96
N ASN A 33 12.60 -1.66 -8.19
CA ASN A 33 13.37 -0.56 -8.77
C ASN A 33 12.45 0.60 -9.16
N ARG A 34 13.05 1.78 -9.35
CA ARG A 34 12.34 2.98 -9.77
C ARG A 34 11.68 2.76 -11.13
N GLY A 35 10.37 2.98 -11.20
CA GLY A 35 9.57 2.80 -12.39
C GLY A 35 9.00 1.38 -12.55
N ASP A 36 9.47 0.41 -11.78
CA ASP A 36 8.89 -0.93 -11.76
C ASP A 36 7.53 -0.93 -11.04
N ALA A 37 6.76 -1.98 -11.30
CA ALA A 37 5.48 -2.21 -10.63
C ALA A 37 5.67 -2.96 -9.32
N ILE A 38 4.83 -2.66 -8.35
CA ILE A 38 4.61 -3.47 -7.15
C ILE A 38 3.14 -3.89 -7.11
N GLU A 39 2.90 -5.15 -6.79
CA GLU A 39 1.56 -5.69 -6.59
C GLU A 39 1.21 -5.66 -5.11
N VAL A 40 0.00 -5.18 -4.80
CA VAL A 40 -0.56 -5.14 -3.44
C VAL A 40 -1.79 -6.05 -3.39
N PHE A 41 -1.75 -7.02 -2.47
CA PHE A 41 -2.84 -7.95 -2.22
C PHE A 41 -3.62 -7.46 -1.01
N VAL A 42 -4.95 -7.45 -1.11
CA VAL A 42 -5.84 -6.96 -0.06
C VAL A 42 -6.96 -7.96 0.19
N SER A 43 -7.28 -8.16 1.46
CA SER A 43 -8.48 -8.83 1.94
C SER A 43 -9.32 -7.79 2.68
N SER A 44 -10.58 -7.63 2.30
CA SER A 44 -11.50 -6.69 2.94
C SER A 44 -12.89 -7.31 3.12
N ARG A 45 -13.50 -7.09 4.29
CA ARG A 45 -14.90 -7.45 4.54
C ARG A 45 -15.88 -6.45 3.92
N ASP A 46 -15.44 -5.23 3.72
CA ASP A 46 -16.24 -4.18 3.11
C ASP A 46 -16.26 -4.34 1.58
N PRO A 47 -17.37 -3.99 0.89
CA PRO A 47 -17.50 -4.19 -0.54
C PRO A 47 -16.56 -3.30 -1.36
N ARG A 48 -16.02 -2.24 -0.76
CA ARG A 48 -15.07 -1.31 -1.38
C ARG A 48 -14.04 -0.88 -0.36
N TYR A 49 -12.85 -0.57 -0.84
CA TYR A 49 -11.78 0.06 -0.07
C TYR A 49 -10.96 0.98 -0.98
N THR A 50 -10.14 1.82 -0.37
CA THR A 50 -9.26 2.76 -1.05
C THR A 50 -7.82 2.49 -0.69
N ILE A 51 -6.92 2.52 -1.68
CA ILE A 51 -5.48 2.52 -1.47
C ILE A 51 -4.94 3.93 -1.69
N GLU A 52 -4.25 4.46 -0.69
CA GLU A 52 -3.48 5.70 -0.81
C GLU A 52 -2.00 5.43 -0.59
N ILE A 53 -1.15 5.91 -1.51
CA ILE A 53 0.29 5.73 -1.42
C ILE A 53 0.98 7.02 -0.99
N PHE A 54 1.74 6.92 0.09
CA PHE A 54 2.49 8.01 0.68
C PHE A 54 3.99 7.74 0.57
N ARG A 55 4.76 8.76 0.15
CA ARG A 55 6.21 8.77 0.34
C ARG A 55 6.51 9.33 1.73
N MET A 56 7.29 8.61 2.51
CA MET A 56 7.74 9.08 3.82
C MET A 56 8.86 10.10 3.67
N GLY A 57 8.85 11.15 4.49
CA GLY A 57 9.86 12.19 4.46
C GLY A 57 9.52 13.37 5.35
N TRP A 58 10.41 14.36 5.43
CA TRP A 58 10.18 15.48 6.35
C TRP A 58 8.98 16.34 5.94
N TYR A 59 8.84 16.69 4.65
CA TYR A 59 7.75 17.49 4.07
C TYR A 59 7.19 18.57 5.02
N ASN A 60 8.03 19.53 5.41
CA ASN A 60 7.69 20.62 6.32
C ASN A 60 7.15 20.19 7.70
N GLY A 61 7.61 19.04 8.20
CA GLY A 61 7.19 18.47 9.50
C GLY A 61 5.97 17.56 9.44
N HIS A 62 5.35 17.36 8.27
CA HIS A 62 4.14 16.55 8.13
C HIS A 62 4.41 15.04 7.98
N GLY A 63 5.66 14.62 7.78
CA GLY A 63 6.04 13.20 7.81
C GLY A 63 5.79 12.41 6.52
N ALA A 64 4.87 12.86 5.66
CA ALA A 64 4.60 12.20 4.39
C ALA A 64 3.98 13.12 3.32
N ARG A 65 3.99 12.62 2.08
CA ARG A 65 3.30 13.20 0.92
C ARG A 65 2.62 12.09 0.15
N ARG A 66 1.36 12.29 -0.23
CA ARG A 66 0.65 11.39 -1.14
C ARG A 66 1.22 11.51 -2.55
N VAL A 67 1.55 10.39 -3.18
CA VAL A 67 2.23 10.34 -4.48
C VAL A 67 1.35 9.84 -5.63
N THR A 68 0.15 9.37 -5.31
CA THR A 68 -0.88 8.96 -6.27
C THR A 68 -2.22 9.56 -5.88
N GLU A 69 -3.15 9.61 -6.83
CA GLU A 69 -4.56 9.72 -6.46
C GLU A 69 -5.01 8.45 -5.72
N PRO A 70 -6.02 8.56 -4.83
CA PRO A 70 -6.59 7.40 -4.16
C PRO A 70 -7.15 6.40 -5.17
N LEU A 71 -6.84 5.12 -4.98
CA LEU A 71 -7.30 4.04 -5.85
C LEU A 71 -8.46 3.31 -5.17
N GLU A 72 -9.69 3.57 -5.63
CA GLU A 72 -10.86 2.79 -5.19
C GLU A 72 -10.86 1.40 -5.81
N GLN A 73 -11.14 0.39 -5.00
CA GLN A 73 -11.11 -1.02 -5.39
C GLN A 73 -12.30 -1.77 -4.78
N HIS A 74 -12.64 -2.90 -5.41
CA HIS A 74 -13.65 -3.81 -4.86
C HIS A 74 -13.03 -4.68 -3.79
N GLY A 75 -13.66 -4.74 -2.62
CA GLY A 75 -13.22 -5.59 -1.53
C GLY A 75 -13.67 -7.03 -1.72
N ILE A 76 -12.75 -7.95 -1.44
CA ILE A 76 -13.02 -9.38 -1.38
C ILE A 76 -12.38 -9.94 -0.12
N VAL A 77 -13.08 -10.86 0.54
CA VAL A 77 -12.50 -11.62 1.65
C VAL A 77 -11.65 -12.73 1.04
N GLN A 78 -10.35 -12.70 1.35
CA GLN A 78 -9.42 -13.72 0.89
C GLN A 78 -9.40 -14.91 1.85
N GLU A 79 -9.04 -16.08 1.33
CA GLU A 79 -8.94 -17.28 2.13
C GLU A 79 -7.80 -17.18 3.14
N MET A 80 -8.04 -17.64 4.37
CA MET A 80 -7.00 -17.80 5.37
C MET A 80 -6.23 -19.09 5.08
N PRO A 81 -4.91 -19.03 4.84
CA PRO A 81 -4.16 -20.20 4.43
C PRO A 81 -4.09 -21.25 5.53
N ALA A 82 -4.26 -22.51 5.14
CA ALA A 82 -3.87 -23.64 5.97
C ALA A 82 -2.34 -23.77 6.01
N HIS A 83 -1.83 -24.42 7.06
CA HIS A 83 -0.41 -24.77 7.10
C HIS A 83 -0.10 -25.89 6.10
N ASP A 84 1.07 -25.81 5.47
CA ASP A 84 1.61 -26.91 4.68
C ASP A 84 1.93 -28.10 5.60
N PRO A 85 1.37 -29.30 5.35
CA PRO A 85 1.50 -30.43 6.27
C PRO A 85 2.91 -31.04 6.32
N ALA A 86 3.77 -30.75 5.34
CA ALA A 86 5.13 -31.29 5.28
C ALA A 86 6.17 -30.33 5.90
N THR A 87 5.96 -29.01 5.73
CA THR A 87 6.92 -27.96 6.12
C THR A 87 6.45 -27.10 7.28
N GLY A 88 5.15 -27.10 7.58
CA GLY A 88 4.52 -26.21 8.55
C GLY A 88 4.40 -24.76 8.08
N LEU A 89 4.76 -24.45 6.83
CA LEU A 89 4.68 -23.09 6.27
C LEU A 89 3.22 -22.62 6.18
N ILE A 90 2.96 -21.41 6.63
CA ILE A 90 1.68 -20.72 6.42
C ILE A 90 1.94 -19.54 5.50
N GLU A 91 1.38 -19.58 4.29
CA GLU A 91 1.58 -18.56 3.27
C GLU A 91 0.23 -18.14 2.67
N CYS A 92 -0.07 -16.84 2.71
CA CYS A 92 -1.23 -16.31 2.00
C CYS A 92 -0.98 -16.34 0.49
N ARG A 93 -1.90 -16.95 -0.26
CA ARG A 93 -1.91 -16.94 -1.73
C ARG A 93 -3.11 -16.14 -2.23
N TRP A 94 -3.22 -14.91 -1.74
CA TRP A 94 -4.31 -14.02 -2.11
C TRP A 94 -4.26 -13.70 -3.60
N LYS A 95 -5.43 -13.52 -4.19
CA LYS A 95 -5.61 -13.31 -5.63
C LYS A 95 -5.97 -11.85 -5.91
N ASP A 96 -6.00 -11.51 -7.20
CA ASP A 96 -6.45 -10.20 -7.70
C ASP A 96 -5.67 -9.01 -7.11
N PRO A 97 -4.33 -8.97 -7.25
CA PRO A 97 -3.54 -7.87 -6.75
C PRO A 97 -3.86 -6.57 -7.48
N VAL A 98 -3.77 -5.47 -6.75
CA VAL A 98 -3.76 -4.13 -7.31
C VAL A 98 -2.33 -3.82 -7.75
N ARG A 99 -2.14 -3.63 -9.06
CA ARG A 99 -0.83 -3.32 -9.64
C ARG A 99 -0.56 -1.82 -9.60
N ILE A 100 0.48 -1.41 -8.89
CA ILE A 100 0.87 -0.02 -8.71
C ILE A 100 2.20 0.23 -9.42
N LEU A 101 2.21 1.16 -10.37
CA LEU A 101 3.45 1.64 -10.99
C LEU A 101 4.11 2.69 -10.11
N THR A 102 5.41 2.56 -9.85
CA THR A 102 6.18 3.55 -9.07
C THR A 102 6.54 4.80 -9.91
N LYS A 103 5.51 5.37 -10.54
CA LYS A 103 5.60 6.52 -11.45
C LYS A 103 4.39 7.43 -11.24
N GLY A 104 4.64 8.73 -11.18
CA GLY A 104 3.61 9.77 -11.17
C GLY A 104 3.72 10.69 -12.38
N GLU A 105 3.03 11.83 -12.32
CA GLU A 105 3.02 12.84 -13.40
C GLU A 105 4.42 13.37 -13.72
N ASP A 106 5.25 13.57 -12.70
CA ASP A 106 6.63 14.06 -12.83
C ASP A 106 7.66 12.97 -13.20
N GLY A 107 7.21 11.76 -13.51
CA GLY A 107 8.07 10.61 -13.83
C GLY A 107 8.23 9.62 -12.68
N ALA A 108 9.32 8.84 -12.73
CA ALA A 108 9.56 7.76 -11.76
C ALA A 108 9.75 8.31 -10.35
N TRP A 109 9.09 7.68 -9.40
CA TRP A 109 9.18 8.01 -7.98
C TRP A 109 10.65 8.07 -7.50
N THR A 110 10.92 8.99 -6.59
CA THR A 110 12.23 9.14 -5.95
C THR A 110 12.50 7.92 -5.06
N SER A 111 13.76 7.49 -4.90
CA SER A 111 14.07 6.44 -3.92
C SER A 111 13.64 6.84 -2.50
N GLY A 112 13.18 5.87 -1.72
CA GLY A 112 12.76 6.09 -0.34
C GLY A 112 11.81 5.03 0.18
N VAL A 113 11.22 5.30 1.33
CA VAL A 113 10.21 4.46 1.97
C VAL A 113 8.83 4.96 1.56
N TYR A 114 7.96 4.01 1.23
CA TYR A 114 6.59 4.24 0.83
C TYR A 114 5.65 3.47 1.74
N LEU A 115 4.53 4.08 2.08
CA LEU A 115 3.47 3.50 2.88
C LEU A 115 2.20 3.42 2.03
N ALA A 116 1.59 2.24 1.98
CA ALA A 116 0.27 2.05 1.43
C ALA A 116 -0.74 2.04 2.58
N ARG A 117 -1.64 3.02 2.60
CA ARG A 117 -2.77 3.05 3.53
C ARG A 117 -3.98 2.42 2.86
N LEU A 118 -4.68 1.58 3.60
CA LEU A 118 -5.93 0.94 3.22
C LEU A 118 -7.05 1.50 4.11
N THR A 119 -8.13 2.00 3.50
CA THR A 119 -9.30 2.57 4.21
C THR A 119 -10.61 2.17 3.56
#